data_AF-A0A2U3B9P9-F1
#
_entry.id   AF-A0A2U3B9P9-F1
#
_cell.length_a   1.000
_cell.length_b   1.000
_cell.length_c   1.000
_cell.angle_alpha   90.00
_cell.angle_beta   90.00
_cell.angle_gamma   90.00
#
_symmetry.space_group_name_H-M   'P 1'
#
loop_
_entity.id
_entity.type
_entity.pdbx_description
1 polymer ?
#
loop_
_entity_poly.entity_id
_entity_poly.type
_entity_poly.pdbx_seq_one_letter_code
_entity_poly.pdbx_strand_id
1 'polypeptide(L)'
;MKNMGLLLCMTILVGCSTTPVMMEIKDETILRGDVTYSLGGSFKLKDQKGLECDGSYAPHFGSYLDVSFTCNDGRTGEVQMTLVGFNKDSGSGVGTLSDGSKVRVLLGLATLASAQHNAF
;
A
#
# COMPACT_ATOMS: atom_id res chain seq x y z
N MET A 1 -58.85 -1.53 -2.13
CA MET A 1 -57.81 -1.07 -1.17
C MET A 1 -56.73 -2.14 -1.14
N LYS A 2 -55.61 -1.92 -1.86
CA LYS A 2 -54.50 -2.89 -1.94
C LYS A 2 -53.31 -2.30 -1.18
N ASN A 3 -52.96 -2.91 -0.06
CA ASN A 3 -51.87 -2.48 0.81
C ASN A 3 -50.53 -2.71 0.11
N MET A 4 -49.83 -1.62 -0.15
CA MET A 4 -48.49 -1.57 -0.74
C MET A 4 -47.49 -1.93 0.36
N GLY A 5 -46.96 -3.17 0.34
CA GLY A 5 -45.91 -3.60 1.26
C GLY A 5 -44.60 -2.89 0.95
N LEU A 6 -44.18 -2.01 1.85
CA LEU A 6 -42.90 -1.31 1.82
C LEU A 6 -41.79 -2.33 2.16
N LEU A 7 -41.15 -2.88 1.11
CA LEU A 7 -39.99 -3.76 1.23
C LEU A 7 -38.77 -2.92 1.60
N LEU A 8 -38.40 -2.92 2.89
CA LEU A 8 -37.20 -2.26 3.41
C LEU A 8 -35.96 -3.08 2.98
N CYS A 9 -35.38 -2.71 1.84
CA CYS A 9 -34.16 -3.32 1.31
C CYS A 9 -32.97 -2.89 2.19
N MET A 10 -32.59 -3.74 3.14
CA MET A 10 -31.47 -3.52 4.06
C MET A 10 -30.16 -3.79 3.31
N THR A 11 -29.62 -2.78 2.63
CA THR A 11 -28.31 -2.84 2.00
C THR A 11 -27.22 -2.87 3.07
N ILE A 12 -26.70 -4.07 3.34
CA ILE A 12 -25.55 -4.27 4.22
C ILE A 12 -24.31 -3.75 3.48
N LEU A 13 -23.77 -2.61 3.90
CA LEU A 13 -22.54 -2.04 3.36
C LEU A 13 -21.36 -2.87 3.90
N VAL A 14 -20.96 -3.92 3.18
CA VAL A 14 -19.72 -4.64 3.48
C VAL A 14 -18.56 -3.72 3.11
N GLY A 15 -17.99 -3.03 4.10
CA GLY A 15 -16.80 -2.22 3.91
C GLY A 15 -15.59 -3.11 3.66
N CYS A 16 -15.03 -3.08 2.45
CA CYS A 16 -13.68 -3.59 2.22
C CYS A 16 -12.71 -2.74 3.06
N SER A 17 -12.04 -3.34 4.03
CA SER A 17 -10.96 -2.67 4.74
C SER A 17 -9.80 -2.49 3.79
N THR A 18 -9.42 -1.24 3.54
CA THR A 18 -8.16 -0.92 2.86
C THR A 18 -7.05 -0.72 3.89
N THR A 19 -5.82 -0.95 3.47
CA THR A 19 -4.61 -0.75 4.25
C THR A 19 -3.74 0.28 3.52
N PRO A 20 -3.29 1.36 4.19
CA PRO A 20 -2.47 2.38 3.56
C PRO A 20 -1.11 1.81 3.18
N VAL A 21 -0.60 2.23 2.01
CA VAL A 21 0.75 1.95 1.54
C VAL A 21 1.45 3.25 1.22
N MET A 22 2.73 3.33 1.58
CA MET A 22 3.57 4.48 1.29
C MET A 22 4.92 4.04 0.74
N MET A 23 5.45 4.81 -0.20
CA MET A 23 6.79 4.63 -0.75
C MET A 23 7.57 5.94 -0.64
N GLU A 24 8.76 5.85 -0.08
CA GLU A 24 9.71 6.94 0.07
C GLU A 24 10.85 6.69 -0.91
N ILE A 25 10.98 7.53 -1.95
CA ILE A 25 12.10 7.51 -2.89
C ILE A 25 12.95 8.73 -2.57
N LYS A 26 14.21 8.51 -2.14
CA LYS A 26 15.27 9.51 -1.86
C LYS A 26 14.78 10.91 -1.41
N ASP A 27 15.04 11.25 -0.15
CA ASP A 27 14.97 12.61 0.42
C ASP A 27 13.83 13.49 -0.13
N GLU A 28 12.58 13.08 0.13
CA GLU A 28 11.31 13.86 0.05
C GLU A 28 10.27 13.41 -0.98
N THR A 29 10.56 12.49 -1.91
CA THR A 29 9.50 11.99 -2.80
C THR A 29 8.68 10.91 -2.09
N ILE A 30 7.45 11.25 -1.71
CA ILE A 30 6.53 10.36 -1.00
C ILE A 30 5.33 10.05 -1.88
N LEU A 31 5.21 8.78 -2.27
CA LEU A 31 4.04 8.26 -2.96
C LEU A 31 3.12 7.56 -1.97
N ARG A 32 1.81 7.74 -2.15
CA ARG A 32 0.79 7.15 -1.28
C ARG A 32 -0.27 6.42 -2.09
N GLY A 33 -0.86 5.41 -1.47
CA GLY A 33 -2.02 4.69 -2.00
C GLY A 33 -2.59 3.75 -0.95
N ASP A 34 -3.49 2.89 -1.39
CA ASP A 34 -4.19 1.94 -0.55
C ASP A 34 -4.21 0.57 -1.22
N VAL A 35 -4.21 -0.49 -0.40
CA VAL A 35 -4.39 -1.86 -0.86
C VAL A 35 -5.52 -2.52 -0.11
N THR A 36 -6.25 -3.40 -0.78
CA THR A 36 -7.04 -4.41 -0.07
C THR A 36 -6.09 -5.54 0.26
N TYR A 37 -5.79 -5.73 1.54
CA TYR A 37 -4.82 -6.74 1.97
C TYR A 37 -5.34 -8.15 1.63
N SER A 38 -4.57 -8.89 0.82
CA SER A 38 -4.81 -10.28 0.45
C SER A 38 -3.50 -11.07 0.45
N LEU A 39 -3.55 -12.40 0.26
CA LEU A 39 -2.38 -13.27 0.08
C LEU A 39 -1.71 -13.01 -1.29
N GLY A 40 -1.23 -11.79 -1.47
CA GLY A 40 -0.73 -11.23 -2.72
C GLY A 40 -1.76 -10.34 -3.39
N GLY A 41 -1.28 -9.34 -4.12
CA GLY A 41 -2.13 -8.32 -4.76
C GLY A 41 -1.32 -7.28 -5.52
N SER A 42 -2.02 -6.24 -5.96
CA SER A 42 -1.42 -5.09 -6.65
C SER A 42 -1.73 -3.80 -5.90
N PHE A 43 -0.88 -2.80 -6.09
CA PHE A 43 -1.06 -1.46 -5.55
C PHE A 43 -0.70 -0.42 -6.59
N LYS A 44 -1.24 0.78 -6.42
CA LYS A 44 -0.86 1.96 -7.17
C LYS A 44 -0.57 3.09 -6.20
N LEU A 45 0.62 3.67 -6.30
CA LEU A 45 1.04 4.81 -5.48
C LEU A 45 1.23 6.03 -6.37
N LYS A 46 0.94 7.20 -5.81
CA LYS A 46 1.08 8.48 -6.50
C LYS A 46 1.57 9.59 -5.57
N ASP A 47 2.39 10.50 -6.09
CA ASP A 47 2.73 11.75 -5.41
C ASP A 47 1.92 12.96 -5.95
N GLN A 48 2.13 14.14 -5.38
CA GLN A 48 1.47 15.37 -5.84
C GLN A 48 2.06 15.96 -7.12
N LYS A 49 3.25 15.52 -7.55
CA LYS A 49 3.98 16.02 -8.71
C LYS A 49 3.70 15.21 -9.99
N GLY A 50 2.96 14.10 -9.88
CA GLY A 50 2.56 13.25 -11.01
C GLY A 50 3.41 12.00 -11.21
N LEU A 51 4.34 11.70 -10.28
CA LEU A 51 5.02 10.41 -10.26
C LEU A 51 4.04 9.34 -9.78
N GLU A 52 3.93 8.25 -10.54
CA GLU A 52 3.07 7.12 -10.24
C GLU A 52 3.89 5.85 -10.29
N CYS A 53 3.69 4.93 -9.35
CA CYS A 53 4.29 3.60 -9.38
C CYS A 53 3.21 2.53 -9.19
N ASP A 54 3.14 1.60 -10.14
CA ASP A 54 2.29 0.42 -10.08
C ASP A 54 3.14 -0.75 -9.58
N GLY A 55 2.62 -1.47 -8.59
CA GLY A 55 3.34 -2.57 -7.96
C GLY A 55 2.48 -3.77 -7.67
N SER A 56 3.16 -4.87 -7.38
CA SER A 56 2.57 -6.11 -6.93
C SER A 56 3.33 -6.65 -5.74
N TYR A 57 2.65 -7.45 -4.94
CA TYR A 57 3.23 -8.11 -3.79
C TYR A 57 2.72 -9.54 -3.70
N ALA A 58 3.57 -10.42 -3.18
CA ALA A 58 3.22 -11.81 -2.90
C ALA A 58 3.83 -12.24 -1.56
N PRO A 59 3.16 -13.14 -0.81
CA PRO A 59 3.72 -13.69 0.41
C PRO A 59 5.02 -14.44 0.12
N HIS A 60 6.07 -14.07 0.84
CA HIS A 60 7.31 -14.80 0.97
C HIS A 60 7.34 -15.49 2.33
N PHE A 61 7.83 -16.72 2.40
CA PHE A 61 7.78 -17.62 3.56
C PHE A 61 7.78 -16.91 4.92
N GLY A 62 6.82 -17.23 5.81
CA GLY A 62 6.77 -16.66 7.15
C GLY A 62 6.07 -15.30 7.21
N SER A 63 6.80 -14.23 7.56
CA SER A 63 6.27 -12.86 7.73
C SER A 63 6.88 -11.89 6.72
N TYR A 64 7.17 -12.38 5.50
CA TYR A 64 7.79 -11.57 4.47
C TYR A 64 6.84 -11.39 3.27
N LEU A 65 6.98 -10.28 2.56
CA LEU A 65 6.37 -10.09 1.23
C LEU A 65 7.47 -9.76 0.24
N ASP A 66 7.45 -10.39 -0.91
CA ASP A 66 8.22 -9.92 -2.06
C ASP A 66 7.37 -8.87 -2.79
N VAL A 67 7.96 -7.71 -3.02
CA VAL A 67 7.30 -6.55 -3.62
C VAL A 67 8.09 -6.09 -4.84
N SER A 68 7.41 -5.93 -5.96
CA SER A 68 7.99 -5.39 -7.20
C SER A 68 7.13 -4.26 -7.73
N PHE A 69 7.75 -3.26 -8.35
CA PHE A 69 7.03 -2.10 -8.87
C PHE A 69 7.76 -1.43 -10.04
N THR A 70 6.98 -0.72 -10.85
CA THR A 70 7.43 0.09 -11.99
C THR A 70 6.79 1.46 -11.89
N CYS A 71 7.59 2.51 -12.04
CA CYS A 71 7.14 3.88 -12.05
C CYS A 71 6.92 4.39 -13.48
N ASN A 72 6.05 5.38 -13.66
CA ASN A 72 5.71 5.96 -14.95
C ASN A 72 6.88 6.72 -15.62
N ASP A 73 7.97 6.96 -14.89
CA ASP A 73 9.24 7.47 -15.41
C ASP A 73 10.20 6.36 -15.91
N GLY A 74 9.77 5.10 -15.86
CA GLY A 74 10.51 3.92 -16.32
C GLY A 74 11.40 3.26 -15.28
N ARG A 75 11.52 3.81 -14.06
CA ARG A 75 12.30 3.18 -12.99
C ARG A 75 11.56 1.97 -12.43
N THR A 76 12.32 0.93 -12.08
CA THR A 76 11.79 -0.30 -11.49
C THR A 76 12.48 -0.60 -10.17
N GLY A 77 11.84 -1.38 -9.30
CA GLY A 77 12.42 -1.76 -8.03
C GLY A 77 11.80 -3.03 -7.45
N GLU A 78 12.58 -3.68 -6.59
CA GLU A 78 12.17 -4.82 -5.80
C GLU A 78 12.54 -4.61 -4.33
N VAL A 79 11.65 -5.04 -3.44
CA VAL A 79 11.80 -4.91 -1.99
C VAL A 79 11.27 -6.18 -1.33
N GLN A 80 12.02 -6.73 -0.38
CA GLN A 80 11.46 -7.67 0.57
C GLN A 80 10.96 -6.91 1.80
N MET A 81 9.66 -6.95 2.04
CA MET A 81 9.05 -6.34 3.22
C MET A 81 8.98 -7.35 4.36
N THR A 82 9.24 -6.89 5.59
CA THR A 82 8.96 -7.63 6.81
C THR A 82 7.64 -7.13 7.41
N LEU A 83 6.71 -8.06 7.62
CA LEU A 83 5.42 -7.81 8.26
C LEU A 83 5.51 -7.99 9.78
N VAL A 84 4.79 -7.14 10.50
CA VAL A 84 4.72 -7.09 11.95
C VAL A 84 3.26 -7.03 12.41
N GLY A 85 3.03 -7.30 13.69
CA GLY A 85 1.70 -7.35 14.29
C GLY A 85 1.04 -8.73 14.15
N PHE A 86 0.01 -8.96 14.97
CA PHE A 86 -0.68 -10.26 15.03
C PHE A 86 -1.32 -10.65 13.69
N ASN A 87 -1.87 -9.67 12.96
CA ASN A 87 -2.52 -9.86 11.67
C ASN A 87 -1.57 -9.72 10.47
N LYS A 88 -0.29 -9.38 10.69
CA LYS A 88 0.68 -9.08 9.62
C LYS A 88 0.20 -7.98 8.66
N ASP A 89 -0.57 -7.01 9.16
CA ASP A 89 -1.21 -5.92 8.43
C ASP A 89 -0.36 -4.64 8.36
N SER A 90 0.84 -4.66 8.95
CA SER A 90 1.78 -3.56 8.99
C SER A 90 3.18 -4.07 8.70
N GLY A 91 4.05 -3.25 8.11
CA GLY A 91 5.40 -3.69 7.79
C GLY A 91 6.21 -2.66 7.02
N SER A 92 7.48 -3.01 6.77
CA SER A 92 8.37 -2.18 5.97
C SER A 92 9.44 -2.99 5.27
N GLY A 93 9.95 -2.45 4.16
CA GLY A 93 11.13 -2.98 3.48
C GLY A 93 11.92 -1.86 2.80
N VAL A 94 13.20 -2.10 2.55
CA VAL A 94 14.09 -1.17 1.84
C VAL A 94 14.68 -1.85 0.62
N GLY A 95 14.93 -1.08 -0.43
CA GLY A 95 15.50 -1.57 -1.67
C GLY A 95 16.16 -0.45 -2.45
N THR A 96 16.35 -0.70 -3.74
CA THR A 96 16.98 0.25 -4.66
C THR A 96 16.24 0.22 -5.99
N LEU A 97 16.00 1.39 -6.57
CA LEU A 97 15.48 1.54 -7.92
C LEU A 97 16.58 1.25 -8.95
N SER A 98 16.18 0.98 -10.20
CA SER A 98 17.09 0.74 -11.32
C SER A 98 18.07 1.89 -11.61
N ASP A 99 17.77 3.12 -11.16
CA ASP A 99 18.66 4.29 -11.25
C ASP A 99 19.65 4.41 -10.07
N GLY A 100 19.62 3.47 -9.12
CA GLY A 100 20.43 3.48 -7.90
C GLY A 100 19.81 4.26 -6.73
N SER A 101 18.64 4.87 -6.89
CA SER A 101 17.95 5.58 -5.81
C SER A 101 17.47 4.62 -4.73
N LYS A 102 17.71 4.97 -3.46
CA LYS A 102 17.17 4.22 -2.33
C LYS A 102 15.67 4.39 -2.23
N VAL A 103 14.99 3.30 -1.90
CA VAL A 103 13.54 3.28 -1.72
C VAL A 103 13.17 2.55 -0.43
N ARG A 104 12.16 3.04 0.25
CA ARG A 104 11.54 2.39 1.40
C ARG A 104 10.04 2.27 1.18
N VAL A 105 9.50 1.08 1.39
CA VAL A 105 8.06 0.79 1.26
C VAL A 105 7.51 0.49 2.65
N LEU A 106 6.32 1.04 2.93
CA LEU A 106 5.64 0.97 4.22
C LEU A 106 4.20 0.54 4.01
N LEU A 107 3.71 -0.33 4.90
CA LEU A 107 2.35 -0.84 4.90
C LEU A 107 1.70 -0.59 6.26
N GLY A 108 0.42 -0.23 6.27
CA GLY A 108 -0.39 -0.14 7.47
C GLY A 108 0.11 0.93 8.44
N LEU A 109 0.15 0.60 9.73
CA LEU A 109 0.54 1.53 10.80
C LEU A 109 1.98 2.06 10.63
N ALA A 110 2.86 1.35 9.92
CA ALA A 110 4.21 1.84 9.61
C ALA A 110 4.19 3.15 8.80
N THR A 111 3.13 3.38 8.02
CA THR A 111 2.94 4.65 7.27
C THR A 111 2.67 5.83 8.22
N LEU A 112 1.95 5.62 9.32
CA LEU A 112 1.65 6.68 10.29
C LEU A 112 2.90 7.13 11.07
N ALA A 113 3.76 6.17 11.43
CA ALA A 113 5.02 6.46 12.11
C ALA A 113 5.98 7.31 11.25
N SER A 114 5.96 7.11 9.93
CA SER A 114 6.76 7.92 9.00
C SER A 114 6.20 9.34 8.81
N ALA A 115 4.87 9.50 8.80
CA ALA A 115 4.22 10.80 8.65
C ALA A 115 4.53 11.75 9.82
N GLN A 116 4.75 11.20 11.03
CA GLN A 116 5.11 11.99 12.21
C GLN A 116 6.57 12.51 12.19
N HIS A 117 7.47 11.89 11.44
CA HIS A 117 8.87 12.33 11.35
C HIS A 117 9.08 13.50 10.37
N ASN A 118 8.13 13.75 9.46
CA ASN A 118 8.21 14.83 8.46
C ASN A 118 7.37 16.07 8.82
N ALA A 119 6.95 16.20 10.08
CA ALA A 119 6.03 17.24 10.56
C ALA A 119 6.70 18.29 11.49
N PHE A 120 8.03 18.42 11.45
CA PHE A 120 8.80 19.42 12.22
C PHE A 120 9.71 20.23 11.30
#